data_AF-A0A257MSS8-F1
#
_entry.id   AF-A0A257MSS8-F1
#
_cell.length_a   1.000
_cell.length_b   1.000
_cell.length_c   1.000
_cell.angle_alpha   90.00
_cell.angle_beta   90.00
_cell.angle_gamma   90.00
#
_symmetry.space_group_name_H-M   'P 1'
#
loop_
_entity.id
_entity.type
_entity.pdbx_description
1 polymer ?
#
loop_
_entity_poly.entity_id
_entity_poly.type
_entity_poly.pdbx_seq_one_letter_code
_entity_poly.pdbx_strand_id
1 'polypeptide(L)'
;ALQERGISNFTYLPGVEKIMEPAIPDTRNSSYTLTAYVNNSGNDSEGVLFSIGGRFAGLSLYVKDRHLIFDYNLFGMKHFVITSQDEVPEGEATLGFEFKKTGRWTGEGTLFINRKEVGSGDITYTVPGRYSFEEGLEVGKDPQTPVSDDYQSPFEYNGDLEKVVMTVAND
;
A
#
# COMPACT_ATOMS: atom_id res chain seq x y z
N ALA A 1 -30.13 6.13 13.93
CA ALA A 1 -29.17 5.31 13.18
C ALA A 1 -27.83 6.02 13.25
N LEU A 2 -27.12 5.80 14.34
CA LEU A 2 -25.78 6.34 14.60
C LEU A 2 -24.86 5.13 14.52
N GLN A 3 -24.14 5.00 13.41
CA GLN A 3 -23.07 4.02 13.30
C GLN A 3 -21.93 4.60 14.14
N GLU A 4 -21.75 4.03 15.33
CA GLU A 4 -20.73 4.39 16.30
C GLU A 4 -19.36 4.43 15.62
N ARG A 5 -18.54 5.44 15.98
CA ARG A 5 -17.22 5.72 15.39
C ARG A 5 -16.36 4.45 15.39
N GLY A 6 -16.23 3.81 14.22
CA GLY A 6 -15.66 2.48 14.07
C GLY A 6 -14.41 2.46 13.20
N ILE A 7 -13.48 1.58 13.56
CA ILE A 7 -12.39 1.13 12.70
C ILE A 7 -12.94 0.04 11.79
N SER A 8 -12.67 0.12 10.48
CA SER A 8 -13.08 -0.92 9.51
C SER A 8 -11.88 -1.77 9.11
N ASN A 9 -12.04 -3.10 9.10
CA ASN A 9 -11.01 -4.06 8.71
C ASN A 9 -11.42 -4.82 7.46
N PHE A 10 -10.52 -4.89 6.49
CA PHE A 10 -10.71 -5.56 5.20
C PHE A 10 -9.56 -6.54 4.99
N THR A 11 -9.86 -7.76 4.53
CA THR A 11 -8.85 -8.76 4.18
C THR A 11 -8.98 -9.09 2.70
N TYR A 12 -7.88 -8.95 1.99
CA TYR A 12 -7.77 -9.22 0.57
C TYR A 12 -6.81 -10.39 0.36
N LEU A 13 -7.20 -11.32 -0.51
CA LEU A 13 -6.39 -12.48 -0.87
C LEU A 13 -5.72 -12.24 -2.22
N PRO A 14 -4.56 -12.86 -2.51
CA PRO A 14 -4.01 -12.85 -3.86
C PRO A 14 -5.01 -13.42 -4.87
N GLY A 15 -4.99 -12.92 -6.10
CA GLY A 15 -5.87 -13.40 -7.17
C GLY A 15 -7.31 -12.89 -7.13
N VAL A 16 -7.65 -12.01 -6.17
CA VAL A 16 -8.90 -11.24 -6.21
C VAL A 16 -8.93 -10.39 -7.48
N GLU A 17 -10.05 -10.42 -8.22
CA GLU A 17 -10.26 -9.51 -9.35
C GLU A 17 -10.29 -8.05 -8.87
N LYS A 18 -9.80 -7.15 -9.71
CA LYS A 18 -9.77 -5.70 -9.48
C LYS A 18 -11.02 -5.19 -8.76
N ILE A 19 -10.83 -4.55 -7.61
CA ILE A 19 -11.93 -3.89 -6.91
C ILE A 19 -11.97 -2.44 -7.33
N MET A 20 -13.07 -2.04 -7.98
CA MET A 20 -13.20 -0.66 -8.47
C MET A 20 -13.36 0.33 -7.33
N GLU A 21 -12.78 1.52 -7.48
CA GLU A 21 -12.65 2.53 -6.42
C GLU A 21 -13.95 2.83 -5.64
N PRO A 22 -15.16 2.85 -6.24
CA PRO A 22 -16.39 3.04 -5.44
C PRO A 22 -16.66 1.96 -4.38
N ALA A 23 -16.02 0.80 -4.49
CA ALA A 23 -16.16 -0.35 -3.59
C ALA A 23 -14.94 -0.58 -2.69
N ILE A 24 -13.89 0.25 -2.79
CA ILE A 24 -12.72 0.15 -1.91
C ILE A 24 -12.93 1.00 -0.65
N PRO A 25 -12.27 0.68 0.47
CA PRO A 25 -12.31 1.48 1.68
C PRO A 25 -11.83 2.91 1.41
N ASP A 26 -12.53 3.89 1.96
CA ASP A 26 -12.18 5.30 1.75
C ASP A 26 -10.93 5.67 2.55
N THR A 27 -9.78 5.72 1.87
CA THR A 27 -8.49 6.15 2.46
C THR A 27 -8.32 7.67 2.49
N ARG A 28 -9.25 8.41 1.91
CA ARG A 28 -9.09 9.84 1.68
C ARG A 28 -9.28 10.60 2.98
N ASN A 29 -8.25 11.34 3.39
CA ASN A 29 -8.25 12.13 4.61
C ASN A 29 -8.55 11.31 5.89
N SER A 30 -8.15 10.04 5.91
CA SER A 30 -8.26 9.15 7.06
C SER A 30 -6.94 8.42 7.30
N SER A 31 -6.67 8.06 8.56
CA SER A 31 -5.56 7.17 8.89
C SER A 31 -5.88 5.73 8.43
N TYR A 32 -4.88 5.01 7.96
CA TYR A 32 -5.05 3.61 7.56
C TYR A 32 -3.76 2.81 7.70
N THR A 33 -3.90 1.50 7.79
CA THR A 33 -2.78 0.56 7.75
C THR A 33 -2.95 -0.46 6.65
N LEU A 34 -1.83 -0.98 6.18
CA LEU A 34 -1.70 -2.13 5.29
C LEU A 34 -0.77 -3.12 5.97
N THR A 35 -1.12 -4.40 5.97
CA THR A 35 -0.26 -5.49 6.49
C THR A 35 -0.34 -6.68 5.55
N ALA A 36 0.72 -6.91 4.78
CA ALA A 36 0.91 -8.08 3.95
C ALA A 36 1.53 -9.21 4.79
N TYR A 37 0.98 -10.41 4.63
CA TYR A 37 1.51 -11.65 5.21
C TYR A 37 2.16 -12.43 4.09
N VAL A 38 3.46 -12.65 4.20
CA VAL A 38 4.26 -13.26 3.14
C VAL A 38 5.11 -14.41 3.66
N ASN A 39 5.45 -15.32 2.76
CA ASN A 39 6.49 -16.31 2.95
C ASN A 39 7.48 -16.19 1.78
N ASN A 40 8.59 -15.49 2.02
CA ASN A 40 9.60 -15.20 1.01
C ASN A 40 10.43 -16.46 0.73
N SER A 41 10.41 -16.94 -0.52
CA SER A 41 11.21 -18.07 -0.97
C SER A 41 12.65 -17.63 -1.29
N GLY A 42 13.35 -17.08 -0.31
CA GLY A 42 14.70 -16.52 -0.46
C GLY A 42 14.74 -14.99 -0.53
N ASN A 43 15.93 -14.48 -0.82
CA ASN A 43 16.24 -13.04 -0.79
C ASN A 43 15.96 -12.32 -2.12
N ASP A 44 15.28 -12.96 -3.08
CA ASP A 44 14.93 -12.41 -4.41
C ASP A 44 13.42 -12.20 -4.57
N SER A 45 12.67 -12.26 -3.46
CA SER A 45 11.24 -11.95 -3.47
C SER A 45 11.03 -10.46 -3.77
N GLU A 46 10.30 -10.16 -4.84
CA GLU A 46 10.02 -8.83 -5.36
C GLU A 46 8.61 -8.76 -5.94
N GLY A 47 8.06 -7.55 -6.01
CA GLY A 47 6.78 -7.25 -6.65
C GLY A 47 5.82 -6.50 -5.74
N VAL A 48 4.68 -6.13 -6.31
CA VAL A 48 3.63 -5.36 -5.62
C VAL A 48 2.86 -6.26 -4.66
N LEU A 49 2.78 -5.85 -3.40
CA LEU A 49 1.95 -6.51 -2.39
C LEU A 49 0.51 -5.98 -2.46
N PHE A 50 0.37 -4.66 -2.62
CA PHE A 50 -0.91 -3.96 -2.64
C PHE A 50 -0.79 -2.69 -3.47
N SER A 51 -1.77 -2.40 -4.32
CA SER A 51 -1.86 -1.14 -5.05
C SER A 51 -3.30 -0.61 -5.12
N ILE A 52 -3.43 0.72 -5.17
CA ILE A 52 -4.67 1.40 -5.56
C ILE A 52 -4.31 2.45 -6.61
N GLY A 53 -5.00 2.45 -7.75
CA GLY A 53 -4.81 3.45 -8.80
C GLY A 53 -3.71 3.04 -9.78
N GLY A 54 -2.93 4.02 -10.26
CA GLY A 54 -1.89 3.80 -11.27
C GLY A 54 -1.06 5.06 -11.50
N ARG A 55 -0.47 5.20 -12.69
CA ARG A 55 0.49 6.28 -13.02
C ARG A 55 -0.04 7.71 -12.80
N PHE A 56 -1.37 7.86 -12.83
CA PHE A 56 -2.02 9.16 -12.74
C PHE A 56 -2.35 9.59 -11.32
N ALA A 57 -2.41 8.67 -10.36
CA ALA A 57 -2.56 8.89 -8.92
C ALA A 57 -2.77 7.52 -8.27
N GLY A 58 -2.28 7.36 -7.04
CA GLY A 58 -2.44 6.09 -6.35
C GLY A 58 -1.50 5.91 -5.18
N LEU A 59 -1.47 4.67 -4.70
CA LEU A 59 -0.49 4.21 -3.73
C LEU A 59 -0.10 2.76 -4.01
N SER A 60 1.12 2.41 -3.66
CA SER A 60 1.65 1.06 -3.84
C SER A 60 2.57 0.71 -2.69
N LEU A 61 2.35 -0.47 -2.11
CA LEU A 61 3.25 -1.14 -1.18
C LEU A 61 3.87 -2.33 -1.91
N TYR A 62 5.19 -2.37 -2.03
CA TYR A 62 5.88 -3.35 -2.84
C TYR A 62 7.25 -3.70 -2.26
N VAL A 63 7.82 -4.83 -2.71
CA VAL A 63 9.18 -5.25 -2.40
C VAL A 63 10.03 -5.11 -3.66
N LYS A 64 11.20 -4.49 -3.52
CA LYS A 64 12.20 -4.40 -4.61
C LYS A 64 13.59 -4.24 -4.01
N ASP A 65 14.59 -4.86 -4.64
CA ASP A 65 15.98 -4.85 -4.23
C ASP A 65 16.14 -5.24 -2.74
N ARG A 66 15.28 -6.17 -2.27
CA ARG A 66 15.16 -6.65 -0.88
C ARG A 66 14.62 -5.65 0.13
N HIS A 67 14.12 -4.50 -0.29
CA HIS A 67 13.54 -3.50 0.59
C HIS A 67 12.02 -3.42 0.43
N LEU A 68 11.34 -3.16 1.53
CA LEU A 68 9.92 -2.79 1.53
C LEU A 68 9.82 -1.32 1.17
N ILE A 69 8.98 -0.99 0.21
CA ILE A 69 8.82 0.37 -0.31
C ILE A 69 7.34 0.72 -0.36
N PHE A 70 7.01 1.92 0.10
CA PHE A 70 5.72 2.53 -0.11
C PHE A 70 5.88 3.79 -0.95
N ASP A 71 5.09 3.90 -2.02
CA ASP A 71 5.02 5.10 -2.84
C ASP A 71 3.59 5.63 -2.85
N TYR A 72 3.43 6.90 -2.46
CA TYR A 72 2.21 7.66 -2.64
C TYR A 72 2.34 8.58 -3.86
N ASN A 73 1.65 8.25 -4.94
CA ASN A 73 1.62 9.02 -6.17
C ASN A 73 0.52 10.10 -6.10
N LEU A 74 0.92 11.35 -5.86
CA LEU A 74 0.05 12.52 -5.92
C LEU A 74 -0.05 13.03 -7.37
N PHE A 75 -1.05 12.53 -8.07
CA PHE A 75 -1.46 13.00 -9.41
C PHE A 75 -0.39 12.92 -10.52
N GLY A 76 0.61 12.05 -10.38
CA GLY A 76 1.81 12.00 -11.22
C GLY A 76 2.70 13.23 -11.11
N MET A 77 2.38 14.16 -10.20
CA MET A 77 3.12 15.41 -10.01
C MET A 77 4.20 15.27 -8.95
N LYS A 78 3.95 14.45 -7.93
CA LYS A 78 4.86 14.21 -6.82
C LYS A 78 4.67 12.82 -6.25
N HIS A 79 5.78 12.15 -5.99
CA HIS A 79 5.83 10.87 -5.30
C HIS A 79 6.35 11.09 -3.88
N PHE A 80 5.70 10.45 -2.91
CA PHE A 80 6.21 10.34 -1.54
C PHE A 80 6.65 8.91 -1.32
N VAL A 81 7.95 8.67 -1.49
CA VAL A 81 8.55 7.34 -1.41
C VAL A 81 9.18 7.15 -0.03
N ILE A 82 8.85 6.04 0.62
CA ILE A 82 9.44 5.59 1.88
C ILE A 82 10.02 4.21 1.63
N THR A 83 11.29 4.02 1.96
CA THR A 83 12.02 2.76 1.79
C THR A 83 12.49 2.25 3.14
N SER A 84 12.36 0.95 3.39
CA SER A 84 12.88 0.34 4.61
C SER A 84 14.41 0.43 4.68
N GLN A 85 14.94 0.70 5.86
CA GLN A 85 16.38 0.63 6.15
C GLN A 85 16.85 -0.81 6.31
N ASP A 86 15.97 -1.68 6.80
CA ASP A 86 16.21 -3.10 6.91
C ASP A 86 15.77 -3.82 5.63
N GLU A 87 16.46 -4.91 5.31
CA GLU A 87 16.07 -5.84 4.26
C GLU A 87 14.87 -6.68 4.71
N VAL A 88 14.00 -7.04 3.76
CA VAL A 88 12.92 -8.01 3.92
C VAL A 88 13.54 -9.39 4.16
N PRO A 89 13.19 -10.08 5.27
CA PRO A 89 13.79 -11.36 5.60
C PRO A 89 13.23 -12.50 4.75
N GLU A 90 14.03 -13.56 4.56
CA GLU A 90 13.58 -14.85 4.06
C GLU A 90 12.55 -15.50 5.01
N GLY A 91 11.63 -16.27 4.45
CA GLY A 91 10.61 -17.00 5.20
C GLY A 91 9.39 -16.16 5.57
N GLU A 92 8.67 -16.59 6.61
CA GLU A 92 7.46 -15.94 7.08
C GLU A 92 7.74 -14.55 7.65
N ALA A 93 7.02 -13.54 7.15
CA ALA A 93 7.12 -12.17 7.62
C ALA A 93 5.80 -11.41 7.49
N THR A 94 5.66 -10.34 8.29
CA THR A 94 4.66 -9.29 8.04
C THR A 94 5.32 -8.02 7.55
N LEU A 95 4.82 -7.52 6.42
CA LEU A 95 5.30 -6.31 5.76
C LEU A 95 4.19 -5.27 5.81
N GLY A 96 4.44 -4.15 6.48
CA GLY A 96 3.39 -3.22 6.88
C GLY A 96 3.69 -1.77 6.51
N PHE A 97 2.61 -1.02 6.37
CA PHE A 97 2.61 0.43 6.24
C PHE A 97 1.49 1.02 7.11
N GLU A 98 1.79 2.11 7.81
CA GLU A 98 0.81 2.95 8.49
C GLU A 98 0.86 4.36 7.89
N PHE A 99 -0.29 4.87 7.46
CA PHE A 99 -0.48 6.30 7.26
C PHE A 99 -1.23 6.86 8.47
N LYS A 100 -0.57 7.75 9.19
CA LYS A 100 -1.14 8.49 10.31
C LYS A 100 -1.45 9.91 9.87
N LYS A 101 -2.74 10.24 9.83
CA LYS A 101 -3.19 11.59 9.53
C LYS A 101 -2.75 12.57 10.62
N THR A 102 -2.05 13.63 10.21
CA THR A 102 -1.57 14.70 11.11
C THR A 102 -2.31 16.03 10.87
N GLY A 103 -3.09 16.11 9.80
CA GLY A 103 -3.90 17.26 9.45
C GLY A 103 -4.83 16.98 8.27
N ARG A 104 -5.49 18.01 7.75
CA ARG A 104 -6.36 17.85 6.59
C ARG A 104 -5.51 17.55 5.34
N TRP A 105 -5.72 16.40 4.71
CA TRP A 105 -5.00 15.93 3.52
C TRP A 105 -3.47 15.79 3.71
N THR A 106 -3.02 15.53 4.94
CA THR A 106 -1.58 15.41 5.26
C THR A 106 -1.38 14.42 6.41
N GLY A 107 -0.23 13.74 6.40
CA GLY A 107 0.11 12.76 7.42
C GLY A 107 1.57 12.34 7.36
N GLU A 108 1.88 11.35 8.18
CA GLU A 108 3.17 10.67 8.24
C GLU A 108 2.96 9.20 7.84
N GLY A 109 3.84 8.68 7.00
CA GLY A 109 3.89 7.28 6.62
C GLY A 109 5.00 6.55 7.38
N THR A 110 4.73 5.33 7.85
CA THR A 110 5.71 4.50 8.56
C THR A 110 5.65 3.07 8.05
N LEU A 111 6.81 2.50 7.71
CA LEU A 111 6.98 1.11 7.29
C LEU A 111 7.33 0.22 8.48
N PHE A 112 6.82 -1.02 8.41
CA PHE A 112 7.07 -2.04 9.42
C PHE A 112 7.47 -3.37 8.80
N ILE A 113 8.44 -4.04 9.41
CA ILE A 113 8.75 -5.46 9.17
C ILE A 113 8.61 -6.19 10.50
N ASN A 114 7.74 -7.19 10.58
CA ASN A 114 7.49 -7.95 11.82
C ASN A 114 7.17 -7.05 13.03
N ARG A 115 6.41 -5.96 12.78
CA ARG A 115 6.05 -4.89 13.75
C ARG A 115 7.21 -4.01 14.23
N LYS A 116 8.43 -4.20 13.71
CA LYS A 116 9.54 -3.27 13.90
C LYS A 116 9.40 -2.14 12.89
N GLU A 117 9.48 -0.89 13.35
CA GLU A 117 9.59 0.27 12.47
C GLU A 117 10.92 0.22 11.70
N VAL A 118 10.85 0.37 10.37
CA VAL A 118 12.02 0.26 9.49
C VAL A 118 12.17 1.44 8.54
N GLY A 119 11.28 2.42 8.57
CA GLY A 119 11.38 3.63 7.75
C GLY A 119 10.15 4.51 7.93
N SER A 120 10.31 5.82 7.74
CA SER A 120 9.21 6.77 7.86
C SER A 120 9.44 8.00 6.97
N GLY A 121 8.38 8.75 6.71
CA GLY A 121 8.46 9.99 5.94
C GLY A 121 7.14 10.76 5.90
N ASP A 122 7.25 12.07 5.67
CA ASP A 122 6.09 12.96 5.57
C ASP A 122 5.37 12.79 4.22
N ILE A 123 4.04 12.65 4.28
CA ILE A 123 3.15 12.71 3.12
C ILE A 123 2.35 14.01 3.26
N THR A 124 2.95 15.10 2.77
CA THR A 124 2.48 16.46 3.03
C THR A 124 1.20 16.84 2.27
N TYR A 125 0.79 16.04 1.28
CA TYR A 125 -0.42 16.23 0.50
C TYR A 125 -0.96 14.88 0.00
N THR A 126 -2.24 14.59 0.26
CA THR A 126 -2.94 13.40 -0.26
C THR A 126 -4.01 13.78 -1.28
N VAL A 127 -4.41 12.81 -2.12
CA VAL A 127 -5.41 13.01 -3.18
C VAL A 127 -6.78 13.32 -2.55
N PRO A 128 -7.39 14.50 -2.82
CA PRO A 128 -8.71 14.86 -2.27
C PRO A 128 -9.89 14.29 -3.06
N GLY A 129 -9.62 13.51 -4.11
CA GLY A 129 -10.57 13.03 -5.10
C GLY A 129 -10.42 11.53 -5.36
N ARG A 130 -10.58 11.12 -6.62
CA ARG A 130 -10.34 9.72 -7.02
C ARG A 130 -8.89 9.48 -7.36
N TYR A 131 -8.40 8.27 -7.12
CA TYR A 131 -7.10 7.81 -7.60
C TYR A 131 -7.19 7.46 -9.09
N SER A 132 -8.25 6.77 -9.51
CA SER A 132 -8.45 6.42 -10.92
C SER A 132 -9.92 6.19 -11.26
N PHE A 133 -10.25 6.29 -12.56
CA PHE A 133 -11.55 5.89 -13.08
C PHE A 133 -11.57 4.45 -13.59
N GLU A 134 -10.42 3.94 -14.04
CA GLU A 134 -10.28 2.64 -14.70
C GLU A 134 -9.47 1.65 -13.87
N GLU A 135 -8.59 2.15 -13.00
CA GLU A 135 -7.78 1.36 -12.07
C GLU A 135 -8.43 1.35 -10.67
N GLY A 136 -8.06 0.37 -9.86
CA GLY A 136 -8.71 0.11 -8.58
C GLY A 136 -7.73 -0.50 -7.59
N LEU A 137 -8.25 -1.21 -6.60
CA LEU A 137 -7.45 -1.97 -5.64
C LEU A 137 -7.09 -3.34 -6.21
N GLU A 138 -5.80 -3.64 -6.21
CA GLU A 138 -5.19 -4.91 -6.64
C GLU A 138 -4.25 -5.43 -5.55
N VAL A 139 -4.09 -6.75 -5.49
CA VAL A 139 -3.25 -7.44 -4.49
C VAL A 139 -2.33 -8.43 -5.19
N GLY A 140 -1.04 -8.37 -4.87
CA GLY A 140 0.00 -9.18 -5.48
C GLY A 140 0.50 -8.68 -6.84
N LYS A 141 -0.02 -7.55 -7.35
CA LYS A 141 0.35 -6.95 -8.64
C LYS A 141 -0.19 -5.52 -8.81
N ASP A 142 0.28 -4.85 -9.86
CA ASP A 142 -0.21 -3.58 -10.39
C ASP A 142 -0.31 -3.66 -11.92
N PRO A 143 -1.42 -4.19 -12.46
CA PRO A 143 -1.43 -4.80 -13.79
C PRO A 143 -1.65 -3.84 -14.97
N GLN A 144 -2.08 -2.60 -14.73
CA GLN A 144 -2.47 -1.68 -15.80
C GLN A 144 -1.39 -0.63 -16.09
N THR A 145 -1.20 0.32 -15.19
CA THR A 145 -0.11 1.29 -15.27
C THR A 145 0.57 1.42 -13.92
N PRO A 146 1.91 1.54 -13.87
CA PRO A 146 2.60 1.47 -12.60
C PRO A 146 2.30 2.72 -11.77
N VAL A 147 1.93 2.52 -10.50
CA VAL A 147 1.79 3.62 -9.53
C VAL A 147 3.13 4.32 -9.31
N SER A 148 4.23 3.56 -9.28
CA SER A 148 5.59 4.06 -9.05
C SER A 148 6.45 3.99 -10.31
N ASP A 149 7.31 4.99 -10.52
CA ASP A 149 8.31 4.98 -11.59
C ASP A 149 9.41 3.92 -11.39
N ASP A 150 9.46 3.31 -10.20
CA ASP A 150 10.49 2.36 -9.79
C ASP A 150 10.25 0.94 -10.33
N TYR A 151 9.08 0.62 -10.87
CA TYR A 151 8.79 -0.69 -11.46
C TYR A 151 7.98 -0.60 -12.76
N GLN A 152 7.83 -1.73 -13.44
CA GLN A 152 6.97 -1.86 -14.62
C GLN A 152 5.82 -2.83 -14.34
N SER A 153 4.59 -2.45 -14.70
CA SER A 153 3.43 -3.34 -14.60
C SER A 153 3.65 -4.66 -15.36
N PRO A 154 3.20 -5.81 -14.82
CA PRO A 154 2.35 -5.94 -13.64
C PRO A 154 3.12 -5.95 -12.30
N PHE A 155 4.46 -5.99 -12.35
CA PHE A 155 5.35 -6.23 -11.20
C PHE A 155 4.77 -7.24 -10.20
N GLU A 156 4.40 -8.42 -10.72
CA GLU A 156 3.79 -9.50 -9.94
C GLU A 156 4.72 -9.94 -8.82
N TYR A 157 4.17 -10.03 -7.61
CA TYR A 157 4.90 -10.55 -6.47
C TYR A 157 5.23 -12.03 -6.66
N ASN A 158 6.52 -12.36 -6.67
CA ASN A 158 7.03 -13.70 -6.97
C ASN A 158 7.22 -14.58 -5.71
N GLY A 159 7.05 -14.02 -4.51
CA GLY A 159 6.96 -14.76 -3.25
C GLY A 159 5.55 -15.28 -2.98
N ASP A 160 5.36 -16.00 -1.87
CA ASP A 160 4.04 -16.44 -1.44
C ASP A 160 3.37 -15.32 -0.61
N LEU A 161 2.37 -14.66 -1.20
CA LEU A 161 1.57 -13.63 -0.53
C LEU A 161 0.26 -14.25 -0.04
N GLU A 162 0.12 -14.49 1.26
CA GLU A 162 -1.09 -15.12 1.80
C GLU A 162 -2.31 -14.20 1.75
N LYS A 163 -2.13 -12.95 2.17
CA LYS A 163 -3.18 -11.93 2.27
C LYS A 163 -2.60 -10.54 2.54
N VAL A 164 -3.41 -9.53 2.28
CA VAL A 164 -3.22 -8.16 2.78
C VAL A 164 -4.41 -7.77 3.64
N VAL A 165 -4.13 -7.30 4.86
CA VAL A 165 -5.12 -6.72 5.77
C VAL A 165 -5.01 -5.21 5.71
N MET A 166 -6.13 -4.55 5.44
CA MET A 166 -6.26 -3.10 5.46
C MET A 166 -7.18 -2.68 6.58
N THR A 167 -6.73 -1.72 7.37
CA THR A 167 -7.54 -1.11 8.42
C THR A 167 -7.71 0.36 8.12
N VAL A 168 -8.92 0.89 8.20
CA VAL A 168 -9.22 2.31 7.99
C VAL A 168 -9.86 2.89 9.24
N ALA A 169 -9.28 3.98 9.74
CA ALA A 169 -9.82 4.76 10.85
C ALA A 169 -10.91 5.73 10.37
N ASN A 170 -11.74 6.18 11.30
CA ASN A 170 -12.78 7.18 11.06
C ASN A 170 -12.42 8.48 11.80
N ASP A 171 -11.35 9.14 11.35
CA ASP A 171 -10.66 10.27 12.00
C ASP A 171 -10.51 11.52 11.11
#